data_AF-A0A8C8S2L1-F1
#
_entry.id   AF-A0A8C8S2L1-F1
#
_cell.length_a   1.000
_cell.length_b   1.000
_cell.length_c   1.000
_cell.angle_alpha   90.00
_cell.angle_beta   90.00
_cell.angle_gamma   90.00
#
_symmetry.space_group_name_H-M   'P 1'
#
loop_
_entity.id
_entity.type
_entity.pdbx_description
1 polymer ?
#
loop_
_entity_poly.entity_id
_entity_poly.type
_entity_poly.pdbx_seq_one_letter_code
_entity_poly.pdbx_strand_id
1 'polypeptide(L)'
;MATQGPGQKGLVHEASHAVAASQLFLVLTLISGMFTRVAVTPSQCSEDAPFVSAGTGDSGWGERWNSGSLAWSVFVPDPFVFPLQTKWTWGPNGQGAVLLVNCDKDSPGPLGRPAPLANAYVFSFQDLQDMSLMILRIQGPEAIFAAYKLVLDVSESDVDKVRVFHASGNDSFAQYKHVLGSGKRSYVVDHDSRQENTFYVEGLAFPDADFSGLVSFSVTLLEVSDKNVPDTPVFTDTVVFQVSPWIMTPNTLQPVEVFDFLEALSTLVRKANCKLTICPEVENRGDRWIQDEMEFGYIQAPHKTFPVVFDSPRDRGLRDFPFRRILGPDFGYVTRRPPKGHVSSLDSFGNLDVSPPVTVKGKEYPLGRILIGSSLPRSGGRKMTKAVRDFLYAQKVQPPLELYSDWLTVGHIDEFLSFVPAPDRKGFRLLLASPNACYKLLTEKQREGHGNAAQFAGEWWCLDTITIDEMLADETQRRDSEYVQSCIDWNRQTIKEELGLTEQDIIDIPQLFVLNNSRADAFFPDLVNMIVLGKHLGIPKPFGPIINQQCCLEENVRSLLEPLGLICTFIDDFFSYHTLLGEVHCGTNVLRKPFSFKWWNMIP
;
A
#
# COMPACT_ATOMS: atom_id res chain seq x y z
N MET A 1 17.08 4.94 -55.03
CA MET A 1 16.12 5.70 -55.86
C MET A 1 14.74 5.08 -55.60
N ALA A 2 13.96 5.64 -54.67
CA ALA A 2 12.85 6.59 -54.93
C ALA A 2 11.69 5.89 -55.66
N THR A 3 10.48 5.72 -55.10
CA THR A 3 9.47 6.74 -54.73
C THR A 3 8.27 6.06 -54.00
N GLN A 4 7.81 6.51 -52.81
CA GLN A 4 6.58 7.30 -52.49
C GLN A 4 5.28 6.85 -53.21
N GLY A 5 4.23 6.33 -52.57
CA GLY A 5 3.19 6.95 -51.68
C GLY A 5 1.79 6.82 -52.38
N PRO A 6 0.59 7.08 -51.79
CA PRO A 6 0.23 7.56 -50.44
C PRO A 6 -0.99 6.85 -49.75
N GLY A 7 -1.19 7.13 -48.45
CA GLY A 7 -2.53 7.49 -47.93
C GLY A 7 -3.30 6.49 -47.04
N GLN A 8 -3.24 6.67 -45.71
CA GLN A 8 -4.41 6.46 -44.85
C GLN A 8 -4.36 7.45 -43.67
N LYS A 9 -5.26 8.44 -43.72
CA LYS A 9 -5.62 9.36 -42.63
C LYS A 9 -6.84 8.78 -41.91
N GLY A 10 -6.86 8.92 -40.59
CA GLY A 10 -8.10 9.10 -39.83
C GLY A 10 -8.43 8.01 -38.82
N LEU A 11 -8.00 8.21 -37.57
CA LEU A 11 -8.72 7.92 -36.31
C LEU A 11 -7.78 8.18 -35.13
N VAL A 12 -7.52 9.45 -34.85
CA VAL A 12 -6.92 9.91 -33.58
C VAL A 12 -7.67 11.18 -33.20
N HIS A 13 -8.68 11.05 -32.35
CA HIS A 13 -9.21 12.11 -31.50
C HIS A 13 -10.25 11.49 -30.57
N GLU A 14 -9.78 10.90 -29.46
CA GLU A 14 -10.52 10.75 -28.20
C GLU A 14 -9.58 10.15 -27.14
N ALA A 15 -8.57 10.93 -26.74
CA ALA A 15 -7.70 10.65 -25.59
C ALA A 15 -6.94 11.92 -25.19
N SER A 16 -7.66 12.95 -24.78
CA SER A 16 -7.03 14.21 -24.35
C SER A 16 -7.79 14.86 -23.20
N HIS A 17 -8.01 14.10 -22.12
CA HIS A 17 -8.36 14.63 -20.79
C HIS A 17 -8.07 13.56 -19.73
N ALA A 18 -6.78 13.29 -19.43
CA ALA A 18 -6.33 12.66 -18.18
C ALA A 18 -4.83 12.34 -18.18
N VAL A 19 -3.91 13.31 -18.24
CA VAL A 19 -2.55 13.17 -17.67
C VAL A 19 -2.01 14.56 -17.34
N ALA A 20 -2.11 14.98 -16.08
CA ALA A 20 -1.37 16.13 -15.54
C ALA A 20 -1.16 16.00 -14.03
N ALA A 21 -0.91 14.78 -13.54
CA ALA A 21 -0.86 14.47 -12.11
C ALA A 21 0.57 14.20 -11.59
N SER A 22 1.61 14.36 -12.41
CA SER A 22 2.99 13.98 -12.07
C SER A 22 3.96 15.16 -11.84
N GLN A 23 3.54 16.41 -12.07
CA GLN A 23 4.38 17.59 -11.91
C GLN A 23 3.59 18.68 -11.19
N LEU A 24 4.13 19.20 -10.09
CA LEU A 24 3.59 20.42 -9.47
C LEU A 24 4.48 21.61 -9.77
N PHE A 25 3.81 22.71 -10.10
CA PHE A 25 4.41 23.99 -10.35
C PHE A 25 4.09 24.92 -9.18
N LEU A 26 5.12 25.36 -8.47
CA LEU A 26 5.10 26.59 -7.68
C LEU A 26 5.41 27.72 -8.65
N VAL A 27 4.43 28.59 -8.93
CA VAL A 27 4.61 29.69 -9.89
C VAL A 27 4.64 31.02 -9.16
N LEU A 28 5.83 31.62 -9.09
CA LEU A 28 6.02 32.98 -8.61
C LEU A 28 6.22 33.92 -9.81
N THR A 29 5.15 34.62 -10.20
CA THR A 29 5.23 35.69 -11.20
C THR A 29 5.47 37.03 -10.51
N LEU A 30 6.70 37.54 -10.59
CA LEU A 30 7.11 38.89 -10.20
C LEU A 30 6.99 39.80 -11.43
N ILE A 31 5.83 40.44 -11.58
CA ILE A 31 5.60 41.34 -12.72
C ILE A 31 6.50 42.58 -12.56
N SER A 32 7.50 42.72 -13.44
CA SER A 32 8.17 44.01 -13.70
C SER A 32 7.18 44.90 -14.46
N GLY A 33 6.27 45.56 -13.73
CA GLY A 33 5.19 46.26 -14.40
C GLY A 33 4.16 46.97 -13.53
N MET A 34 4.54 47.48 -12.36
CA MET A 34 3.81 48.61 -11.73
C MET A 34 4.78 49.56 -11.02
N PHE A 35 5.84 50.00 -11.71
CA PHE A 35 6.38 51.34 -11.41
C PHE A 35 5.41 52.37 -11.99
N THR A 36 4.21 52.48 -11.45
CA THR A 36 3.56 53.78 -11.47
C THR A 36 4.38 54.63 -10.52
N ARG A 37 5.21 55.53 -11.07
CA ARG A 37 5.59 56.73 -10.33
C ARG A 37 4.30 57.40 -9.90
N VAL A 38 3.83 57.16 -8.69
CA VAL A 38 2.82 58.01 -8.07
C VAL A 38 3.56 59.27 -7.64
N ALA A 39 3.72 60.19 -8.58
CA ALA A 39 4.18 61.53 -8.28
C ALA A 39 3.01 62.29 -7.66
N VAL A 40 2.98 62.37 -6.33
CA VAL A 40 2.10 63.33 -5.65
C VAL A 40 2.74 64.70 -5.81
N THR A 41 2.20 65.52 -6.72
CA THR A 41 2.58 66.93 -6.83
C THR A 41 1.63 67.74 -5.93
N PRO A 42 2.12 68.43 -4.88
CA PRO A 42 1.28 69.33 -4.12
C PRO A 42 0.95 70.55 -4.99
N SER A 43 -0.32 70.83 -5.22
CA SER A 43 -0.76 72.12 -5.77
C SER A 43 -0.90 73.11 -4.61
N GLN A 44 -0.04 74.12 -4.57
CA GLN A 44 -0.24 75.29 -3.71
C GLN A 44 -0.93 76.40 -4.51
N CYS A 45 -1.94 77.03 -3.87
CA CYS A 45 -2.48 78.32 -4.29
C CYS A 45 -1.55 79.46 -3.83
N SER A 46 -1.55 80.54 -4.63
CA SER A 46 -0.84 81.83 -4.54
C SER A 46 -1.16 82.63 -3.24
N GLU A 47 -0.46 83.69 -2.77
CA GLU A 47 0.27 84.83 -3.38
C GLU A 47 1.36 85.43 -2.42
N ASP A 48 2.27 86.22 -3.01
CA ASP A 48 3.02 87.41 -2.53
C ASP A 48 4.37 87.36 -1.73
N ALA A 49 5.29 88.24 -2.18
CA ALA A 49 6.76 88.35 -1.98
C ALA A 49 7.19 89.32 -0.83
N PRO A 50 8.50 89.67 -0.54
CA PRO A 50 9.78 89.34 -1.19
C PRO A 50 10.97 88.94 -0.25
N PHE A 51 12.11 88.63 -0.90
CA PHE A 51 13.42 88.16 -0.40
C PHE A 51 14.03 88.83 0.86
N VAL A 52 14.53 87.99 1.81
CA VAL A 52 15.79 88.16 2.58
C VAL A 52 16.37 86.77 2.92
N SER A 53 17.68 86.59 2.79
CA SER A 53 18.47 85.38 3.01
C SER A 53 18.69 85.02 4.50
N ALA A 54 18.71 83.72 4.82
CA ALA A 54 19.74 82.97 5.56
C ALA A 54 19.19 81.93 6.56
N GLY A 55 19.73 80.71 6.48
CA GLY A 55 20.14 79.92 7.65
C GLY A 55 19.09 79.06 8.37
N THR A 56 19.24 77.75 8.20
CA THR A 56 18.85 76.64 9.11
C THR A 56 17.38 76.52 9.50
N GLY A 57 16.73 75.44 9.05
CA GLY A 57 15.40 75.07 9.51
C GLY A 57 15.21 73.56 9.53
N ASP A 58 15.15 73.02 10.75
CA ASP A 58 14.29 71.89 11.09
C ASP A 58 12.94 72.06 10.39
N SER A 59 12.44 70.99 9.77
CA SER A 59 11.03 70.90 9.45
C SER A 59 10.52 69.53 9.84
N GLY A 60 9.94 69.48 11.05
CA GLY A 60 8.91 68.52 11.35
C GLY A 60 7.74 68.77 10.41
N TRP A 61 7.44 67.78 9.58
CA TRP A 61 6.13 67.61 8.97
C TRP A 61 5.67 66.20 9.28
N GLY A 62 4.56 66.10 10.02
CA GLY A 62 3.95 64.84 10.37
C GLY A 62 3.45 64.13 9.11
N GLU A 63 4.13 63.05 8.73
CA GLU A 63 3.60 62.09 7.78
C GLU A 63 2.57 61.21 8.50
N ARG A 64 1.30 61.42 8.16
CA ARG A 64 0.25 60.43 8.40
C ARG A 64 0.55 59.22 7.50
N TRP A 65 0.91 58.11 8.14
CA TRP A 65 0.88 56.78 7.53
C TRP A 65 -0.55 56.45 7.13
N ASN A 66 -0.87 56.55 5.84
CA ASN A 66 -1.98 55.81 5.27
C ASN A 66 -1.39 54.52 4.69
N SER A 67 -1.76 53.40 5.30
CA SER A 67 -1.43 52.04 4.88
C SER A 67 -1.96 51.77 3.47
N GLY A 68 -1.13 52.01 2.46
CA GLY A 68 -1.35 51.57 1.09
C GLY A 68 -1.05 50.08 0.99
N SER A 69 -2.09 49.27 0.76
CA SER A 69 -1.97 47.84 0.47
C SER A 69 -1.18 47.64 -0.83
N LEU A 70 -0.07 46.91 -0.77
CA LEU A 70 0.58 46.33 -1.94
C LEU A 70 -0.42 45.38 -2.63
N ALA A 71 -0.88 45.77 -3.83
CA ALA A 71 -1.72 44.92 -4.65
C ALA A 71 -0.84 44.06 -5.55
N TRP A 72 -0.59 42.82 -5.15
CA TRP A 72 0.01 41.79 -5.99
C TRP A 72 -1.08 41.14 -6.84
N SER A 73 -0.97 41.21 -8.16
CA SER A 73 -1.91 40.56 -9.09
C SER A 73 -1.22 39.39 -9.77
N VAL A 74 -1.71 38.16 -9.56
CA VAL A 74 -1.29 36.99 -10.32
C VAL A 74 -2.10 36.95 -11.62
N PHE A 75 -1.44 37.15 -12.76
CA PHE A 75 -2.02 36.91 -14.08
C PHE A 75 -1.45 35.59 -14.61
N VAL A 76 -2.30 34.60 -14.86
CA VAL A 76 -1.90 33.28 -15.42
C VAL A 76 -2.45 33.17 -16.85
N PRO A 77 -1.67 33.49 -17.90
CA PRO A 77 -2.08 33.21 -19.26
C PRO A 77 -1.33 31.97 -19.75
N ASP A 78 -1.67 30.80 -19.20
CA ASP A 78 -1.24 29.53 -19.81
C ASP A 78 -2.26 28.42 -19.50
N PRO A 79 -2.91 27.79 -20.51
CA PRO A 79 -3.95 26.78 -20.30
C PRO A 79 -3.47 25.48 -19.63
N PHE A 80 -2.18 25.36 -19.28
CA PHE A 80 -1.58 24.17 -18.67
C PHE A 80 -1.13 24.36 -17.21
N VAL A 81 -1.33 25.54 -16.61
CA VAL A 81 -1.03 25.78 -15.18
C VAL A 81 -2.31 25.54 -14.37
N PHE A 82 -2.33 24.43 -13.63
CA PHE A 82 -3.43 24.11 -12.72
C PHE A 82 -3.50 25.14 -11.58
N PRO A 83 -4.71 25.47 -11.07
CA PRO A 83 -4.84 26.39 -9.93
C PRO A 83 -4.08 25.85 -8.72
N LEU A 84 -3.48 26.76 -7.94
CA LEU A 84 -2.66 26.50 -6.75
C LEU A 84 -3.26 25.41 -5.84
N GLN A 85 -2.59 24.26 -5.74
CA GLN A 85 -3.03 23.14 -4.92
C GLN A 85 -2.45 23.23 -3.50
N THR A 86 -3.02 24.13 -2.69
CA THR A 86 -2.68 24.30 -1.27
C THR A 86 -3.32 23.23 -0.36
N LYS A 87 -4.08 22.28 -0.94
CA LYS A 87 -4.81 21.22 -0.22
C LYS A 87 -4.87 19.94 -1.04
N TRP A 88 -4.88 18.81 -0.35
CA TRP A 88 -5.22 17.51 -0.92
C TRP A 88 -6.73 17.26 -0.87
N THR A 89 -7.30 16.77 -1.97
CA THR A 89 -8.70 16.34 -2.05
C THR A 89 -8.79 14.98 -2.75
N TRP A 90 -9.58 14.08 -2.17
CA TRP A 90 -9.80 12.72 -2.65
C TRP A 90 -10.84 12.67 -3.77
N GLY A 91 -10.84 11.58 -4.55
CA GLY A 91 -11.86 11.28 -5.55
C GLY A 91 -11.38 11.52 -6.99
N PRO A 92 -12.21 11.16 -7.99
CA PRO A 92 -11.84 11.28 -9.40
C PRO A 92 -11.65 12.74 -9.87
N ASN A 93 -12.29 13.69 -9.17
CA ASN A 93 -12.11 15.13 -9.37
C ASN A 93 -11.19 15.75 -8.31
N GLY A 94 -10.54 14.89 -7.51
CA GLY A 94 -9.59 15.27 -6.49
C GLY A 94 -8.35 15.93 -7.10
N GLN A 95 -7.69 16.72 -6.28
CA GLN A 95 -6.53 17.52 -6.63
C GLN A 95 -5.48 17.43 -5.52
N GLY A 96 -4.22 17.45 -5.92
CA GLY A 96 -3.06 17.42 -5.05
C GLY A 96 -1.95 16.54 -5.63
N ALA A 97 -0.77 16.66 -5.05
CA ALA A 97 0.39 15.86 -5.44
C ALA A 97 0.42 14.51 -4.73
N VAL A 98 0.95 13.49 -5.40
CA VAL A 98 1.26 12.19 -4.77
C VAL A 98 2.76 12.06 -4.60
N LEU A 99 3.20 11.60 -3.43
CA LEU A 99 4.60 11.33 -3.10
C LEU A 99 4.78 9.84 -2.80
N LEU A 100 5.78 9.19 -3.42
CA LEU A 100 6.16 7.83 -3.04
C LEU A 100 7.09 7.84 -1.83
N VAL A 101 6.98 6.82 -0.99
CA VAL A 101 8.05 6.51 -0.03
C VAL A 101 9.16 5.82 -0.84
N ASN A 102 10.35 6.40 -0.86
CA ASN A 102 11.49 5.84 -1.59
C ASN A 102 12.12 4.70 -0.78
N CYS A 103 11.46 3.54 -0.78
CA CYS A 103 11.77 2.40 0.09
C CYS A 103 12.36 1.18 -0.60
N ASP A 104 12.74 1.30 -1.86
CA ASP A 104 13.41 0.27 -2.63
C ASP A 104 14.95 0.42 -2.55
N LYS A 105 15.66 -0.25 -3.46
CA LYS A 105 17.12 -0.20 -3.47
C LYS A 105 17.67 -0.20 -4.89
N ASP A 106 17.60 0.96 -5.54
CA ASP A 106 18.16 1.18 -6.87
C ASP A 106 19.68 1.25 -6.94
N SER A 107 20.35 1.57 -5.83
CA SER A 107 21.80 1.74 -5.79
C SER A 107 22.49 0.69 -4.90
N PRO A 108 23.54 0.00 -5.40
CA PRO A 108 24.44 -0.72 -4.52
C PRO A 108 25.24 0.33 -3.73
N GLY A 109 25.07 0.38 -2.41
CA GLY A 109 25.84 1.31 -1.59
C GLY A 109 27.36 1.06 -1.71
N PRO A 110 28.20 2.01 -1.26
CA PRO A 110 29.65 1.85 -1.33
C PRO A 110 30.06 0.52 -0.64
N LEU A 111 30.93 -0.24 -1.32
CA LEU A 111 31.40 -1.58 -0.92
C LEU A 111 30.34 -2.71 -0.96
N GLY A 112 29.29 -2.57 -1.76
CA GLY A 112 28.26 -3.61 -1.91
C GLY A 112 27.36 -3.77 -0.68
N ARG A 113 27.38 -2.80 0.24
CA ARG A 113 26.48 -2.75 1.40
C ARG A 113 25.19 -2.01 1.02
N PRO A 114 24.06 -2.29 1.68
CA PRO A 114 22.86 -1.48 1.51
C PRO A 114 23.15 -0.01 1.81
N ALA A 115 22.83 0.88 0.87
CA ALA A 115 22.68 2.30 1.19
C ALA A 115 21.48 2.40 2.15
N PRO A 116 21.60 3.04 3.32
CA PRO A 116 20.41 3.31 4.11
C PRO A 116 19.48 4.22 3.30
N LEU A 117 18.16 4.01 3.44
CA LEU A 117 17.10 4.98 3.09
C LEU A 117 17.45 6.43 3.51
N ALA A 118 18.35 6.57 4.50
CA ALA A 118 18.87 7.80 5.07
C ALA A 118 19.99 8.52 4.27
N ASN A 119 20.38 8.05 3.07
CA ASN A 119 21.49 8.65 2.35
C ASN A 119 21.14 10.02 1.72
N ALA A 120 21.88 11.06 2.08
CA ALA A 120 21.69 12.43 1.60
C ALA A 120 22.16 12.69 0.15
N TYR A 121 22.31 11.64 -0.67
CA TYR A 121 22.88 11.71 -2.01
C TYR A 121 22.09 10.83 -2.98
N VAL A 122 21.87 11.34 -4.19
CA VAL A 122 21.34 10.59 -5.33
C VAL A 122 22.49 9.83 -5.99
N PHE A 123 22.35 8.53 -6.16
CA PHE A 123 23.42 7.66 -6.69
C PHE A 123 23.07 7.01 -8.03
N SER A 124 21.80 7.03 -8.46
CA SER A 124 21.36 6.46 -9.73
C SER A 124 20.27 7.33 -10.37
N PHE A 125 20.07 7.18 -11.68
CA PHE A 125 18.96 7.84 -12.37
C PHE A 125 17.63 7.14 -12.09
N GLN A 126 17.65 5.87 -11.71
CA GLN A 126 16.48 5.10 -11.29
C GLN A 126 15.87 5.69 -10.02
N ASP A 127 16.71 6.08 -9.06
CA ASP A 127 16.31 6.69 -7.79
C ASP A 127 15.49 7.98 -8.02
N LEU A 128 15.85 8.76 -9.05
CA LEU A 128 15.11 9.97 -9.44
C LEU A 128 13.72 9.67 -10.05
N GLN A 129 13.50 8.46 -10.59
CA GLN A 129 12.21 8.06 -11.17
C GLN A 129 11.17 7.73 -10.09
N ASP A 130 11.60 7.46 -8.87
CA ASP A 130 10.71 7.25 -7.71
C ASP A 130 10.33 8.57 -7.03
N MET A 131 11.08 9.64 -7.32
CA MET A 131 10.86 10.96 -6.74
C MET A 131 9.80 11.75 -7.52
N SER A 132 9.05 12.56 -6.78
CA SER A 132 8.09 13.50 -7.35
C SER A 132 8.76 14.82 -7.69
N LEU A 133 8.36 15.44 -8.80
CA LEU A 133 8.90 16.73 -9.22
C LEU A 133 8.13 17.90 -8.59
N MET A 134 8.87 18.84 -8.02
CA MET A 134 8.41 20.14 -7.58
C MET A 134 9.22 21.22 -8.31
N ILE A 135 8.55 22.08 -9.07
CA ILE A 135 9.22 23.08 -9.93
C ILE A 135 8.87 24.47 -9.41
N LEU A 136 9.89 25.25 -9.04
CA LEU A 136 9.73 26.67 -8.70
C LEU A 136 10.02 27.52 -9.94
N ARG A 137 8.99 28.16 -10.47
CA ARG A 137 9.08 29.11 -11.58
C ARG A 137 9.18 30.53 -11.03
N ILE A 138 10.22 31.25 -11.46
CA ILE A 138 10.48 32.64 -11.10
C ILE A 138 10.46 33.46 -12.37
N GLN A 139 9.49 34.36 -12.50
CA GLN A 139 9.43 35.31 -13.61
C GLN A 139 9.60 36.71 -13.05
N GLY A 140 10.71 37.40 -13.32
CA GLY A 140 10.93 38.75 -12.82
C GLY A 140 12.32 39.31 -13.11
N PRO A 141 12.57 40.58 -12.77
CA PRO A 141 13.88 41.19 -12.95
C PRO A 141 14.85 40.66 -11.88
N GLU A 142 16.03 40.20 -12.29
CA GLU A 142 17.06 39.68 -11.37
C GLU A 142 17.46 40.68 -10.27
N ALA A 143 17.33 41.98 -10.56
CA ALA A 143 17.65 43.05 -9.62
C ALA A 143 16.84 43.01 -8.31
N ILE A 144 15.68 42.35 -8.28
CA ILE A 144 14.90 42.20 -7.05
C ILE A 144 15.66 41.39 -5.99
N PHE A 145 16.52 40.45 -6.40
CA PHE A 145 17.28 39.61 -5.48
C PHE A 145 18.46 40.34 -4.81
N ALA A 146 18.65 41.63 -5.09
CA ALA A 146 19.55 42.49 -4.32
C ALA A 146 18.97 42.86 -2.94
N ALA A 147 17.65 42.95 -2.82
CA ALA A 147 16.93 43.34 -1.60
C ALA A 147 16.05 42.22 -1.03
N TYR A 148 15.82 41.15 -1.79
CA TYR A 148 14.96 40.04 -1.41
C TYR A 148 15.66 38.70 -1.60
N LYS A 149 15.25 37.69 -0.84
CA LYS A 149 15.68 36.29 -1.03
C LYS A 149 14.49 35.35 -1.01
N LEU A 150 14.60 34.23 -1.72
CA LEU A 150 13.62 33.15 -1.69
C LEU A 150 14.09 32.05 -0.76
N VAL A 151 13.22 31.65 0.17
CA VAL A 151 13.47 30.55 1.08
C VAL A 151 12.41 29.48 0.85
N LEU A 152 12.86 28.28 0.47
CA LEU A 152 12.03 27.09 0.45
C LEU A 152 12.11 26.45 1.84
N ASP A 153 10.98 26.07 2.42
CA ASP A 153 10.89 25.49 3.76
C ASP A 153 9.89 24.34 3.85
N VAL A 154 10.08 23.51 4.88
CA VAL A 154 9.21 22.39 5.26
C VAL A 154 8.88 22.53 6.74
N SER A 155 7.67 22.13 7.13
CA SER A 155 7.21 22.22 8.52
C SER A 155 8.07 21.35 9.45
N GLU A 156 8.11 21.72 10.74
CA GLU A 156 8.87 20.95 11.75
C GLU A 156 8.32 19.53 11.94
N SER A 157 7.02 19.30 11.76
CA SER A 157 6.43 17.97 11.84
C SER A 157 6.79 17.07 10.64
N ASP A 158 7.10 17.67 9.49
CA ASP A 158 7.27 16.95 8.23
C ASP A 158 8.76 16.76 7.87
N VAL A 159 9.68 17.45 8.54
CA VAL A 159 11.12 17.47 8.21
C VAL A 159 11.76 16.06 8.22
N ASP A 160 11.25 15.15 9.04
CA ASP A 160 11.74 13.76 9.12
C ASP A 160 10.95 12.79 8.23
N LYS A 161 9.92 13.29 7.52
CA LYS A 161 9.04 12.50 6.66
C LYS A 161 9.38 12.65 5.17
N VAL A 162 10.24 13.60 4.80
CA VAL A 162 10.60 13.90 3.41
C VAL A 162 12.09 14.20 3.24
N ARG A 163 12.57 14.09 2.00
CA ARG A 163 13.85 14.66 1.56
C ARG A 163 13.68 15.34 0.20
N VAL A 164 14.37 16.46 0.00
CA VAL A 164 14.29 17.26 -1.23
C VAL A 164 15.68 17.50 -1.79
N PHE A 165 15.84 17.27 -3.09
CA PHE A 165 17.07 17.52 -3.84
C PHE A 165 16.87 18.62 -4.88
N HIS A 166 17.73 19.63 -4.89
CA HIS A 166 17.75 20.67 -5.92
C HIS A 166 18.70 20.26 -7.05
N ALA A 167 18.22 20.28 -8.30
CA ALA A 167 19.01 19.92 -9.48
C ALA A 167 19.74 21.15 -10.07
N SER A 168 21.09 21.13 -10.05
CA SER A 168 21.90 22.27 -10.54
C SER A 168 22.23 22.26 -12.05
N GLY A 169 21.63 21.38 -12.87
CA GLY A 169 21.43 21.62 -14.32
C GLY A 169 22.43 21.03 -15.33
N ASN A 170 23.37 20.17 -14.93
CA ASN A 170 24.18 19.32 -15.83
C ASN A 170 24.00 17.83 -15.44
N ASP A 171 24.21 16.90 -16.38
CA ASP A 171 23.86 15.45 -16.27
C ASP A 171 24.72 14.60 -15.29
N SER A 172 25.20 15.17 -14.17
CA SER A 172 26.02 14.47 -13.18
C SER A 172 25.33 14.34 -11.82
N PHE A 173 25.45 13.19 -11.15
CA PHE A 173 24.84 12.93 -9.83
C PHE A 173 25.33 13.87 -8.71
N ALA A 174 26.53 14.43 -8.82
CA ALA A 174 27.08 15.39 -7.85
C ALA A 174 26.27 16.72 -7.78
N GLN A 175 25.25 16.86 -8.62
CA GLN A 175 24.49 18.09 -8.82
C GLN A 175 23.09 18.06 -8.20
N TYR A 176 22.70 16.95 -7.59
CA TYR A 176 21.50 16.83 -6.78
C TYR A 176 21.84 17.20 -5.33
N LYS A 177 21.71 18.48 -5.01
CA LYS A 177 22.02 19.01 -3.67
C LYS A 177 20.86 18.70 -2.75
N HIS A 178 21.08 17.94 -1.68
CA HIS A 178 20.07 17.76 -0.62
C HIS A 178 19.83 19.10 0.10
N VAL A 179 18.62 19.66 -0.05
CA VAL A 179 18.26 21.00 0.40
C VAL A 179 17.28 21.03 1.57
N LEU A 180 16.31 20.11 1.64
CA LEU A 180 15.35 19.99 2.75
C LEU A 180 15.19 18.55 3.21
N GLY A 181 14.76 18.40 4.47
CA GLY A 181 14.54 17.11 5.12
C GLY A 181 15.70 16.65 5.99
N SER A 182 15.49 15.61 6.80
CA SER A 182 16.52 15.01 7.67
C SER A 182 17.25 16.07 8.52
N GLY A 183 16.48 16.93 9.21
CA GLY A 183 16.97 18.06 10.01
C GLY A 183 17.17 19.39 9.27
N LYS A 184 17.14 19.43 7.93
CA LYS A 184 17.19 20.69 7.15
C LYS A 184 15.79 21.24 6.91
N ARG A 185 15.40 22.28 7.66
CA ARG A 185 14.05 22.88 7.59
C ARG A 185 13.87 23.93 6.49
N SER A 186 14.95 24.58 6.07
CA SER A 186 14.89 25.70 5.12
C SER A 186 16.11 25.74 4.23
N TYR A 187 15.92 26.25 3.01
CA TYR A 187 16.96 26.42 2.00
C TYR A 187 16.76 27.76 1.28
N VAL A 188 17.80 28.59 1.25
CA VAL A 188 17.82 29.79 0.41
C VAL A 188 18.06 29.33 -1.03
N VAL A 189 17.12 29.63 -1.92
CA VAL A 189 17.17 29.16 -3.32
C VAL A 189 18.32 29.84 -4.05
N ASP A 190 19.24 29.04 -4.60
CA ASP A 190 20.35 29.52 -5.42
C ASP A 190 19.78 30.09 -6.74
N HIS A 191 19.79 31.42 -6.93
CA HIS A 191 19.22 32.08 -8.12
C HIS A 191 20.30 32.35 -9.19
N ASP A 192 20.59 31.34 -10.02
CA ASP A 192 21.55 31.47 -11.13
C ASP A 192 20.85 31.82 -12.46
N SER A 193 20.30 33.02 -12.65
CA SER A 193 19.64 33.49 -13.91
C SER A 193 18.55 32.58 -14.53
N ARG A 194 18.21 31.47 -13.87
CA ARG A 194 17.28 30.45 -14.34
C ARG A 194 15.87 30.84 -13.95
N GLN A 195 14.98 30.80 -14.93
CA GLN A 195 13.56 31.04 -14.71
C GLN A 195 12.87 29.87 -13.99
N GLU A 196 13.48 28.68 -13.97
CA GLU A 196 12.94 27.48 -13.35
C GLU A 196 13.99 26.77 -12.48
N ASN A 197 13.60 26.39 -11.26
CA ASN A 197 14.37 25.57 -10.34
C ASN A 197 13.63 24.25 -10.12
N THR A 198 14.30 23.13 -10.38
CA THR A 198 13.70 21.79 -10.31
C THR A 198 14.15 21.08 -9.04
N PHE A 199 13.17 20.65 -8.26
CA PHE A 199 13.35 19.87 -7.05
C PHE A 199 12.77 18.47 -7.21
N TYR A 200 13.50 17.47 -6.71
CA TYR A 200 13.06 16.09 -6.60
C TYR A 200 12.73 15.80 -5.14
N VAL A 201 11.54 15.27 -4.88
CA VAL A 201 10.99 15.04 -3.55
C VAL A 201 10.76 13.55 -3.35
N GLU A 202 11.26 13.01 -2.25
CA GLU A 202 11.01 11.64 -1.80
C GLU A 202 10.36 11.61 -0.42
N GLY A 203 9.45 10.66 -0.21
CA GLY A 203 8.92 10.34 1.11
C GLY A 203 9.85 9.40 1.86
N LEU A 204 9.99 9.61 3.16
CA LEU A 204 10.81 8.79 4.07
C LEU A 204 9.96 7.93 5.02
N ALA A 205 8.66 8.21 5.09
CA ALA A 205 7.74 7.54 5.99
C ALA A 205 6.38 7.31 5.33
N PHE A 206 5.83 6.12 5.50
CA PHE A 206 4.44 5.81 5.16
C PHE A 206 3.47 6.49 6.14
N PRO A 207 2.21 6.74 5.74
CA PRO A 207 1.15 7.08 6.67
C PRO A 207 1.12 6.12 7.86
N ASP A 208 0.94 6.65 9.06
CA ASP A 208 0.96 5.90 10.32
C ASP A 208 0.10 6.60 11.38
N ALA A 209 -0.01 6.03 12.59
CA ALA A 209 -0.82 6.60 13.66
C ALA A 209 -0.45 8.06 14.02
N ASP A 210 0.81 8.44 13.89
CA ASP A 210 1.33 9.78 14.15
C ASP A 210 1.44 10.65 12.88
N PHE A 211 1.14 10.10 11.70
CA PHE A 211 1.38 10.77 10.43
C PHE A 211 0.28 10.52 9.40
N SER A 212 -0.46 11.57 9.07
CA SER A 212 -1.63 11.49 8.17
C SER A 212 -1.29 11.13 6.71
N GLY A 213 -0.01 11.22 6.34
CA GLY A 213 0.49 11.15 4.97
C GLY A 213 0.57 12.48 4.25
N LEU A 214 0.05 13.59 4.82
CA LEU A 214 0.17 14.92 4.22
C LEU A 214 1.47 15.59 4.60
N VAL A 215 2.17 16.15 3.62
CA VAL A 215 3.39 16.97 3.81
C VAL A 215 3.27 18.25 3.01
N SER A 216 3.73 19.36 3.58
CA SER A 216 3.63 20.68 2.95
C SER A 216 4.99 21.34 2.77
N PHE A 217 5.20 21.94 1.60
CA PHE A 217 6.39 22.74 1.30
C PHE A 217 5.96 24.15 0.99
N SER A 218 6.66 25.12 1.57
CA SER A 218 6.39 26.54 1.34
C SER A 218 7.59 27.20 0.70
N VAL A 219 7.33 28.19 -0.16
CA VAL A 219 8.36 29.12 -0.65
C VAL A 219 7.97 30.52 -0.21
N THR A 220 8.86 31.18 0.52
CA THR A 220 8.65 32.51 1.07
C THR A 220 9.64 33.50 0.46
N LEU A 221 9.12 34.61 -0.09
CA LEU A 221 9.91 35.77 -0.47
C LEU A 221 10.12 36.65 0.77
N LEU A 222 11.38 36.79 1.18
CA LEU A 222 11.80 37.56 2.34
C LEU A 222 12.50 38.85 1.91
N GLU A 223 12.10 39.99 2.48
CA GLU A 223 12.83 41.24 2.40
C GLU A 223 14.03 41.22 3.35
N VAL A 224 15.23 41.39 2.80
CA VAL A 224 16.48 41.35 3.55
C VAL A 224 16.62 42.63 4.37
N SER A 225 16.83 42.49 5.68
CA SER A 225 16.96 43.63 6.59
C SER A 225 18.42 44.00 6.87
N ASP A 226 18.76 45.29 6.80
CA ASP A 226 20.13 45.82 7.00
C ASP A 226 20.54 46.03 8.48
N LYS A 227 19.65 45.72 9.43
CA LYS A 227 19.83 45.96 10.87
C LYS A 227 19.37 44.71 11.60
N ASN A 228 19.97 44.36 12.75
CA ASN A 228 19.74 43.17 13.62
C ASN A 228 18.26 42.80 13.93
N VAL A 229 17.44 42.64 12.90
CA VAL A 229 16.00 42.46 12.85
C VAL A 229 15.79 41.31 11.87
N PRO A 230 14.89 40.36 12.17
CA PRO A 230 14.59 39.27 11.25
C PRO A 230 14.09 39.78 9.89
N ASP A 231 14.40 39.04 8.83
CA ASP A 231 13.87 39.32 7.49
C ASP A 231 12.34 39.27 7.49
N THR A 232 11.72 40.11 6.66
CA THR A 232 10.26 40.27 6.65
C THR A 232 9.62 39.42 5.54
N PRO A 233 8.66 38.54 5.84
CA PRO A 233 7.93 37.80 4.80
C PRO A 233 7.00 38.71 4.02
N VAL A 234 7.19 38.72 2.69
CA VAL A 234 6.41 39.54 1.74
C VAL A 234 5.34 38.70 1.06
N PHE A 235 5.67 37.46 0.72
CA PHE A 235 4.80 36.52 0.03
C PHE A 235 5.18 35.09 0.38
N THR A 236 4.18 34.21 0.53
CA THR A 236 4.38 32.78 0.72
C THR A 236 3.42 32.01 -0.19
N ASP A 237 3.94 30.98 -0.84
CA ASP A 237 3.14 29.98 -1.56
C ASP A 237 3.43 28.59 -1.01
N THR A 238 2.45 27.69 -1.07
CA THR A 238 2.52 26.36 -0.44
C THR A 238 1.94 25.28 -1.34
N VAL A 239 2.64 24.16 -1.47
CA VAL A 239 2.15 22.93 -2.10
C VAL A 239 2.03 21.80 -1.10
N VAL A 240 1.06 20.92 -1.30
CA VAL A 240 0.79 19.77 -0.45
C VAL A 240 0.92 18.47 -1.23
N PHE A 241 1.66 17.52 -0.67
CA PHE A 241 1.73 16.15 -1.15
C PHE A 241 1.01 15.20 -0.20
N GLN A 242 0.35 14.19 -0.77
CA GLN A 242 -0.12 13.02 -0.06
C GLN A 242 0.84 11.85 -0.35
N VAL A 243 1.46 11.33 0.70
CA VAL A 243 2.27 10.11 0.62
C VAL A 243 1.36 8.95 0.23
N SER A 244 1.79 8.18 -0.77
CA SER A 244 1.11 6.97 -1.22
C SER A 244 0.98 5.97 -0.07
N PRO A 245 -0.23 5.43 0.16
CA PRO A 245 -0.40 4.33 1.09
C PRO A 245 0.24 3.06 0.56
N TRP A 246 0.52 2.11 1.47
CA TRP A 246 0.79 0.72 1.13
C TRP A 246 -0.53 -0.02 0.88
N ILE A 247 -0.61 -0.80 -0.21
CA ILE A 247 -1.85 -1.43 -0.68
C ILE A 247 -1.61 -2.93 -0.92
N MET A 248 -2.44 -3.78 -0.31
CA MET A 248 -2.42 -5.24 -0.47
C MET A 248 -3.14 -5.70 -1.75
N THR A 249 -2.83 -6.92 -2.21
CA THR A 249 -3.46 -7.53 -3.38
C THR A 249 -4.26 -8.79 -3.02
N PRO A 250 -5.58 -8.85 -3.27
CA PRO A 250 -6.39 -10.03 -2.97
C PRO A 250 -6.08 -11.19 -3.91
N ASN A 251 -6.46 -12.40 -3.49
CA ASN A 251 -6.33 -13.64 -4.27
C ASN A 251 -6.98 -13.62 -5.66
N THR A 252 -7.90 -12.68 -5.90
CA THR A 252 -8.57 -12.47 -7.19
C THR A 252 -7.76 -11.70 -8.22
N LEU A 253 -6.66 -11.03 -7.83
CA LEU A 253 -5.76 -10.37 -8.77
C LEU A 253 -4.82 -11.36 -9.46
N GLN A 254 -4.39 -10.97 -10.67
CA GLN A 254 -3.54 -11.80 -11.51
C GLN A 254 -2.21 -12.12 -10.80
N PRO A 255 -1.87 -13.40 -10.57
CA PRO A 255 -0.58 -13.79 -10.02
C PRO A 255 0.56 -13.49 -11.00
N VAL A 256 1.72 -13.15 -10.46
CA VAL A 256 2.94 -12.83 -11.22
C VAL A 256 4.06 -13.79 -10.84
N GLU A 257 4.33 -13.92 -9.55
CA GLU A 257 5.43 -14.72 -9.01
C GLU A 257 4.98 -15.43 -7.74
N VAL A 258 5.35 -16.71 -7.63
CA VAL A 258 5.07 -17.56 -6.49
C VAL A 258 6.39 -17.84 -5.78
N PHE A 259 6.40 -17.61 -4.47
CA PHE A 259 7.50 -17.92 -3.59
C PHE A 259 7.17 -19.19 -2.80
N ASP A 260 8.07 -20.15 -2.84
CA ASP A 260 7.90 -21.48 -2.22
C ASP A 260 9.26 -22.00 -1.75
N PHE A 261 9.26 -23.03 -0.90
CA PHE A 261 10.43 -23.79 -0.50
C PHE A 261 10.46 -25.21 -1.09
N LEU A 262 9.34 -25.71 -1.62
CA LEU A 262 9.25 -27.06 -2.18
C LEU A 262 9.09 -27.05 -3.70
N GLU A 263 9.51 -28.14 -4.35
CA GLU A 263 9.30 -28.31 -5.80
C GLU A 263 7.88 -28.81 -6.14
N ALA A 264 7.09 -29.20 -5.13
CA ALA A 264 5.76 -29.81 -5.29
C ALA A 264 4.79 -28.91 -6.07
N LEU A 265 4.94 -27.59 -5.99
CA LEU A 265 4.08 -26.63 -6.69
C LEU A 265 4.53 -26.30 -8.11
N SER A 266 5.72 -26.74 -8.52
CA SER A 266 6.31 -26.38 -9.81
C SER A 266 5.40 -26.65 -11.01
N THR A 267 4.64 -27.75 -10.96
CA THR A 267 3.68 -28.10 -12.02
C THR A 267 2.47 -27.18 -12.04
N LEU A 268 1.94 -26.82 -10.86
CA LEU A 268 0.82 -25.89 -10.74
C LEU A 268 1.22 -24.50 -11.22
N VAL A 269 2.35 -23.99 -10.74
CA VAL A 269 2.88 -22.65 -11.08
C VAL A 269 3.16 -22.53 -12.58
N ARG A 270 3.72 -23.59 -13.19
CA ARG A 270 3.91 -23.68 -14.65
C ARG A 270 2.58 -23.62 -15.41
N LYS A 271 1.54 -24.34 -14.96
CA LYS A 271 0.21 -24.30 -15.58
C LYS A 271 -0.44 -22.92 -15.47
N ALA A 272 -0.21 -22.21 -14.37
CA ALA A 272 -0.69 -20.86 -14.16
C ALA A 272 0.15 -19.77 -14.86
N ASN A 273 1.21 -20.16 -15.57
CA ASN A 273 2.13 -19.24 -16.27
C ASN A 273 2.70 -18.15 -15.35
N CYS A 274 3.05 -18.53 -14.13
CA CYS A 274 3.67 -17.65 -13.12
C CYS A 274 5.16 -17.96 -12.99
N LYS A 275 5.96 -16.98 -12.57
CA LYS A 275 7.35 -17.23 -12.15
C LYS A 275 7.35 -18.00 -10.83
N LEU A 276 8.24 -18.97 -10.68
CA LEU A 276 8.50 -19.66 -9.41
C LEU A 276 9.84 -19.20 -8.86
N THR A 277 9.88 -18.78 -7.60
CA THR A 277 11.10 -18.48 -6.86
C THR A 277 11.19 -19.40 -5.66
N ILE A 278 12.13 -20.35 -5.74
CA ILE A 278 12.42 -21.28 -4.65
C ILE A 278 13.42 -20.61 -3.72
N CYS A 279 13.03 -20.50 -2.45
CA CYS A 279 13.85 -19.87 -1.44
C CYS A 279 14.86 -20.90 -0.88
N PRO A 280 16.19 -20.65 -0.94
CA PRO A 280 17.19 -21.64 -0.53
C PRO A 280 17.13 -22.00 0.95
N GLU A 281 17.39 -23.27 1.29
CA GLU A 281 17.38 -23.78 2.67
C GLU A 281 18.36 -23.02 3.61
N VAL A 282 19.51 -22.60 3.08
CA VAL A 282 20.50 -21.83 3.84
C VAL A 282 19.92 -20.49 4.34
N GLU A 283 18.97 -19.93 3.62
CA GLU A 283 18.37 -18.64 3.94
C GLU A 283 17.12 -18.78 4.80
N ASN A 284 16.35 -19.85 4.58
CA ASN A 284 15.15 -20.13 5.34
C ASN A 284 15.45 -20.70 6.74
N ARG A 285 16.64 -21.32 6.94
CA ARG A 285 17.07 -21.90 8.21
C ARG A 285 16.05 -22.90 8.80
N GLY A 286 15.38 -23.65 7.93
CA GLY A 286 14.33 -24.61 8.29
C GLY A 286 12.95 -24.00 8.54
N ASP A 287 12.79 -22.68 8.37
CA ASP A 287 11.51 -21.98 8.46
C ASP A 287 10.79 -22.00 7.11
N ARG A 288 9.72 -22.79 7.04
CA ARG A 288 8.97 -23.07 5.80
C ARG A 288 7.77 -22.15 5.59
N TRP A 289 7.52 -21.23 6.51
CA TRP A 289 6.28 -20.43 6.57
C TRP A 289 6.50 -19.06 5.94
N ILE A 290 6.65 -19.01 4.61
CA ILE A 290 6.92 -17.73 3.90
C ILE A 290 5.71 -16.79 3.89
N GLN A 291 4.49 -17.33 3.98
CA GLN A 291 3.27 -16.54 4.16
C GLN A 291 3.29 -15.77 5.48
N ASP A 292 3.88 -16.35 6.52
CA ASP A 292 3.86 -15.77 7.86
C ASP A 292 4.80 -14.58 8.03
N GLU A 293 5.93 -14.58 7.32
CA GLU A 293 6.99 -13.59 7.53
C GLU A 293 6.75 -12.29 6.75
N MET A 294 6.03 -12.35 5.62
CA MET A 294 5.89 -11.20 4.77
C MET A 294 4.59 -11.18 3.96
N GLU A 295 4.20 -9.99 3.53
CA GLU A 295 3.01 -9.76 2.72
C GLU A 295 3.37 -8.84 1.55
N PHE A 296 2.92 -9.20 0.34
CA PHE A 296 3.21 -8.41 -0.84
C PHE A 296 2.14 -7.34 -1.06
N GLY A 297 2.56 -6.09 -0.98
CA GLY A 297 1.75 -4.96 -1.42
C GLY A 297 2.43 -4.15 -2.52
N TYR A 298 1.89 -2.98 -2.80
CA TYR A 298 2.49 -2.02 -3.72
C TYR A 298 2.23 -0.59 -3.26
N ILE A 299 3.03 0.34 -3.80
CA ILE A 299 2.77 1.77 -3.75
C ILE A 299 2.65 2.31 -5.17
N GLN A 300 1.92 3.42 -5.32
CA GLN A 300 1.61 3.95 -6.64
C GLN A 300 1.49 5.45 -6.62
N ALA A 301 2.16 6.09 -7.57
CA ALA A 301 1.99 7.47 -7.95
C ALA A 301 1.66 7.55 -9.45
N PRO A 302 1.22 8.72 -9.96
CA PRO A 302 0.97 8.88 -11.38
C PRO A 302 2.19 8.62 -12.27
N HIS A 303 3.41 8.85 -11.77
CA HIS A 303 4.66 8.69 -12.51
C HIS A 303 5.32 7.32 -12.35
N LYS A 304 5.01 6.56 -11.29
CA LYS A 304 5.71 5.31 -10.96
C LYS A 304 4.85 4.38 -10.09
N THR A 305 5.05 3.07 -10.21
CA THR A 305 4.41 2.05 -9.37
C THR A 305 5.41 0.92 -9.19
N PHE A 306 5.59 0.45 -7.96
CA PHE A 306 6.43 -0.71 -7.66
C PHE A 306 5.91 -1.49 -6.44
N PRO A 307 6.18 -2.81 -6.37
CA PRO A 307 5.81 -3.64 -5.22
C PRO A 307 6.61 -3.26 -3.97
N VAL A 308 5.99 -3.42 -2.80
CA VAL A 308 6.62 -3.19 -1.50
C VAL A 308 6.28 -4.35 -0.59
N VAL A 309 7.31 -5.07 -0.11
CA VAL A 309 7.13 -6.13 0.88
C VAL A 309 6.91 -5.51 2.26
N PHE A 310 5.83 -5.93 2.92
CA PHE A 310 5.62 -5.66 4.34
C PHE A 310 6.18 -6.86 5.12
N ASP A 311 7.18 -6.61 5.95
CA ASP A 311 7.89 -7.60 6.75
C ASP A 311 7.33 -7.64 8.18
N SER A 312 6.83 -8.81 8.56
CA SER A 312 6.16 -9.09 9.84
C SER A 312 7.14 -8.97 11.02
N PRO A 313 6.68 -8.54 12.21
CA PRO A 313 7.49 -8.61 13.42
C PRO A 313 7.69 -10.06 13.94
N ARG A 314 7.24 -11.09 13.21
CA ARG A 314 7.42 -12.52 13.53
C ARG A 314 8.88 -12.89 13.83
N ASP A 315 9.83 -12.37 13.05
CA ASP A 315 11.28 -12.40 13.30
C ASP A 315 11.85 -13.82 13.62
N ARG A 316 11.40 -14.89 12.93
CA ARG A 316 11.94 -16.27 13.11
C ARG A 316 13.07 -16.58 12.12
N GLY A 317 13.03 -17.73 11.43
CA GLY A 317 14.11 -18.17 10.53
C GLY A 317 14.22 -17.28 9.29
N LEU A 318 13.06 -16.80 8.80
CA LEU A 318 12.95 -15.94 7.63
C LEU A 318 13.14 -14.44 7.88
N ARG A 319 13.42 -13.99 9.11
CA ARG A 319 13.56 -12.56 9.48
C ARG A 319 14.44 -11.69 8.58
N ASP A 320 15.46 -12.30 7.97
CA ASP A 320 16.43 -11.61 7.13
C ASP A 320 16.01 -11.66 5.64
N PHE A 321 15.06 -12.52 5.28
CA PHE A 321 14.71 -12.86 3.90
C PHE A 321 14.08 -11.68 3.16
N PRO A 322 13.03 -10.99 3.67
CA PRO A 322 12.45 -9.84 2.98
C PRO A 322 13.47 -8.73 2.74
N PHE A 323 14.28 -8.40 3.75
CA PHE A 323 15.27 -7.33 3.65
C PHE A 323 16.49 -7.69 2.77
N ARG A 324 16.92 -8.96 2.71
CA ARG A 324 18.13 -9.35 1.97
C ARG A 324 17.86 -9.87 0.56
N ARG A 325 16.70 -10.48 0.32
CA ARG A 325 16.38 -11.15 -0.95
C ARG A 325 15.29 -10.47 -1.76
N ILE A 326 14.33 -9.86 -1.09
CA ILE A 326 13.19 -9.22 -1.76
C ILE A 326 13.49 -7.74 -2.03
N LEU A 327 14.00 -7.00 -1.05
CA LEU A 327 14.42 -5.60 -1.24
C LEU A 327 15.46 -5.49 -2.36
N GLY A 328 15.15 -4.67 -3.37
CA GLY A 328 15.97 -4.47 -4.55
C GLY A 328 15.49 -3.29 -5.39
N PRO A 329 16.05 -3.12 -6.60
CA PRO A 329 15.57 -2.11 -7.55
C PRO A 329 14.10 -2.34 -7.89
N ASP A 330 13.27 -1.30 -7.82
CA ASP A 330 11.82 -1.37 -8.02
C ASP A 330 11.13 -2.41 -7.12
N PHE A 331 11.67 -2.68 -5.94
CA PHE A 331 11.04 -3.54 -4.93
C PHE A 331 11.29 -3.01 -3.52
N GLY A 332 10.29 -2.33 -2.97
CA GLY A 332 10.37 -1.67 -1.68
C GLY A 332 10.28 -2.60 -0.47
N TYR A 333 10.68 -2.09 0.69
CA TYR A 333 10.59 -2.77 1.98
C TYR A 333 9.98 -1.86 3.05
N VAL A 334 9.07 -2.40 3.86
CA VAL A 334 8.54 -1.75 5.06
C VAL A 334 8.37 -2.77 6.18
N THR A 335 8.55 -2.36 7.43
CA THR A 335 8.27 -3.20 8.61
C THR A 335 7.71 -2.36 9.74
N ARG A 336 7.04 -3.00 10.71
CA ARG A 336 6.58 -2.39 11.96
C ARG A 336 6.87 -3.31 13.13
N ARG A 337 7.76 -2.85 14.01
CA ARG A 337 8.12 -3.55 15.23
C ARG A 337 7.47 -2.89 16.43
N PRO A 338 6.79 -3.64 17.33
CA PRO A 338 6.23 -3.06 18.54
C PRO A 338 7.37 -2.57 19.44
N PRO A 339 7.39 -1.29 19.88
CA PRO A 339 8.42 -0.80 20.79
C PRO A 339 8.32 -1.44 22.18
N LYS A 340 7.10 -1.83 22.56
CA LYS A 340 6.74 -2.57 23.78
C LYS A 340 5.59 -3.52 23.43
N GLY A 341 5.65 -4.78 23.86
CA GLY A 341 4.61 -5.78 23.60
C GLY A 341 5.19 -7.12 23.13
N HIS A 342 4.42 -8.18 23.30
CA HIS A 342 4.79 -9.52 22.88
C HIS A 342 4.25 -9.78 21.47
N VAL A 343 5.13 -10.16 20.54
CA VAL A 343 4.74 -10.64 19.20
C VAL A 343 4.09 -12.01 19.36
N SER A 344 2.84 -12.15 18.93
CA SER A 344 2.07 -13.38 19.07
C SER A 344 1.96 -14.12 17.73
N SER A 345 1.34 -15.30 17.74
CA SER A 345 1.01 -15.99 16.48
C SER A 345 0.14 -15.15 15.55
N LEU A 346 -0.71 -14.26 16.10
CA LEU A 346 -1.58 -13.37 15.31
C LEU A 346 -0.82 -12.23 14.60
N ASP A 347 0.49 -12.08 14.83
CA ASP A 347 1.34 -11.14 14.09
C ASP A 347 1.96 -11.75 12.83
N SER A 348 1.90 -13.08 12.65
CA SER A 348 2.22 -13.72 11.38
C SER A 348 1.23 -13.29 10.29
N PHE A 349 1.70 -13.16 9.06
CA PHE A 349 0.89 -12.65 7.94
C PHE A 349 0.00 -13.69 7.24
N GLY A 350 -0.01 -14.96 7.66
CA GLY A 350 -1.19 -15.82 7.47
C GLY A 350 -2.46 -15.24 8.13
N ASN A 351 -2.29 -14.39 9.15
CA ASN A 351 -3.37 -13.66 9.82
C ASN A 351 -3.69 -12.29 9.20
N LEU A 352 -3.17 -11.99 8.00
CA LEU A 352 -3.35 -10.74 7.27
C LEU A 352 -3.73 -11.04 5.81
N ASP A 353 -4.96 -10.76 5.42
CA ASP A 353 -5.46 -10.96 4.05
C ASP A 353 -6.26 -9.71 3.62
N VAL A 354 -6.78 -9.70 2.39
CA VAL A 354 -7.58 -8.61 1.86
C VAL A 354 -8.70 -9.14 0.97
N SER A 355 -9.89 -8.58 1.13
CA SER A 355 -11.02 -8.95 0.28
C SER A 355 -10.83 -8.47 -1.16
N PRO A 356 -11.52 -9.08 -2.14
CA PRO A 356 -11.74 -8.45 -3.43
C PRO A 356 -12.51 -7.11 -3.31
N PRO A 357 -12.58 -6.29 -4.38
CA PRO A 357 -13.39 -5.08 -4.40
C PRO A 357 -14.86 -5.36 -4.09
N VAL A 358 -15.46 -4.53 -3.23
CA VAL A 358 -16.85 -4.71 -2.78
C VAL A 358 -17.59 -3.37 -2.64
N THR A 359 -18.91 -3.43 -2.69
CA THR A 359 -19.79 -2.31 -2.37
C THR A 359 -20.70 -2.71 -1.20
N VAL A 360 -20.75 -1.88 -0.16
CA VAL A 360 -21.46 -2.15 1.09
C VAL A 360 -22.38 -0.97 1.39
N LYS A 361 -23.70 -1.21 1.37
CA LYS A 361 -24.72 -0.18 1.67
C LYS A 361 -24.49 1.14 0.90
N GLY A 362 -24.05 1.05 -0.36
CA GLY A 362 -23.77 2.19 -1.23
C GLY A 362 -22.37 2.80 -1.12
N LYS A 363 -21.53 2.35 -0.17
CA LYS A 363 -20.11 2.72 -0.10
C LYS A 363 -19.25 1.72 -0.88
N GLU A 364 -18.45 2.22 -1.81
CA GLU A 364 -17.53 1.42 -2.61
C GLU A 364 -16.17 1.27 -1.92
N TYR A 365 -15.63 0.06 -1.96
CA TYR A 365 -14.28 -0.29 -1.55
C TYR A 365 -13.56 -0.87 -2.78
N PRO A 366 -13.10 -0.01 -3.71
CA PRO A 366 -12.60 -0.44 -5.02
C PRO A 366 -11.27 -1.21 -4.95
N LEU A 367 -10.59 -1.14 -3.80
CA LEU A 367 -9.36 -1.89 -3.50
C LEU A 367 -9.62 -3.04 -2.50
N GLY A 368 -10.89 -3.30 -2.15
CA GLY A 368 -11.26 -4.25 -1.11
C GLY A 368 -11.02 -3.72 0.31
N ARG A 369 -11.08 -4.62 1.29
CA ARG A 369 -10.86 -4.33 2.71
C ARG A 369 -9.91 -5.34 3.31
N ILE A 370 -8.92 -4.86 4.07
CA ILE A 370 -8.00 -5.73 4.80
C ILE A 370 -8.77 -6.53 5.84
N LEU A 371 -8.42 -7.79 6.01
CA LEU A 371 -8.95 -8.71 7.00
C LEU A 371 -7.80 -9.11 7.93
N ILE A 372 -8.02 -8.99 9.25
CA ILE A 372 -7.04 -9.42 10.26
C ILE A 372 -7.73 -10.20 11.36
N GLY A 373 -7.14 -11.30 11.82
CA GLY A 373 -7.69 -12.07 12.93
C GLY A 373 -7.36 -11.48 14.30
N SER A 374 -8.30 -11.62 15.22
CA SER A 374 -8.31 -11.04 16.56
C SER A 374 -9.06 -11.98 17.51
N SER A 375 -9.17 -11.56 18.77
CA SER A 375 -9.96 -12.21 19.80
C SER A 375 -11.29 -11.47 20.01
N LEU A 376 -12.32 -12.17 20.48
CA LEU A 376 -13.62 -11.56 20.79
C LEU A 376 -13.46 -10.38 21.77
N PRO A 377 -14.28 -9.32 21.66
CA PRO A 377 -14.23 -8.19 22.59
C PRO A 377 -14.31 -8.66 24.05
N ARG A 378 -13.46 -8.10 24.93
CA ARG A 378 -13.39 -8.39 26.38
C ARG A 378 -12.92 -9.80 26.79
N SER A 379 -12.51 -10.65 25.84
CA SER A 379 -11.93 -11.97 26.14
C SER A 379 -10.53 -11.92 26.75
N GLY A 380 -9.79 -10.81 26.56
CA GLY A 380 -8.37 -10.74 26.93
C GLY A 380 -7.46 -11.64 26.07
N GLY A 381 -7.97 -12.15 24.94
CA GLY A 381 -7.27 -13.06 24.05
C GLY A 381 -6.15 -12.41 23.22
N ARG A 382 -5.53 -13.22 22.34
CA ARG A 382 -4.44 -12.75 21.47
C ARG A 382 -4.95 -11.69 20.50
N LYS A 383 -4.06 -10.78 20.08
CA LYS A 383 -4.31 -9.77 19.04
C LYS A 383 -3.03 -9.46 18.30
N MET A 384 -3.15 -9.14 17.02
CA MET A 384 -2.08 -8.49 16.27
C MET A 384 -1.63 -7.21 16.99
N THR A 385 -0.32 -6.99 17.03
CA THR A 385 0.29 -5.86 17.74
C THR A 385 -0.28 -4.53 17.28
N LYS A 386 -0.34 -3.57 18.22
CA LYS A 386 -0.88 -2.23 17.93
C LYS A 386 -0.11 -1.54 16.80
N ALA A 387 1.22 -1.72 16.74
CA ALA A 387 2.06 -1.09 15.71
C ALA A 387 1.68 -1.53 14.29
N VAL A 388 1.43 -2.82 14.07
CA VAL A 388 0.99 -3.33 12.76
C VAL A 388 -0.43 -2.87 12.45
N ARG A 389 -1.36 -3.00 13.41
CA ARG A 389 -2.75 -2.55 13.21
C ARG A 389 -2.85 -1.07 12.89
N ASP A 390 -2.19 -0.22 13.68
CA ASP A 390 -2.14 1.23 13.48
C ASP A 390 -1.66 1.58 12.08
N PHE A 391 -0.58 0.95 11.62
CA PHE A 391 -0.06 1.12 10.26
C PHE A 391 -1.12 0.76 9.21
N LEU A 392 -1.76 -0.41 9.31
CA LEU A 392 -2.79 -0.85 8.36
C LEU A 392 -4.00 0.12 8.33
N TYR A 393 -4.47 0.57 9.50
CA TYR A 393 -5.56 1.56 9.59
C TYR A 393 -5.17 2.92 9.00
N ALA A 394 -3.91 3.35 9.17
CA ALA A 394 -3.42 4.64 8.68
C ALA A 394 -3.35 4.71 7.14
N GLN A 395 -3.33 3.56 6.44
CA GLN A 395 -3.33 3.53 4.98
C GLN A 395 -4.66 4.02 4.38
N LYS A 396 -5.78 3.95 5.14
CA LYS A 396 -7.15 4.40 4.80
C LYS A 396 -7.83 3.71 3.61
N VAL A 397 -7.07 3.26 2.61
CA VAL A 397 -7.61 2.87 1.30
C VAL A 397 -8.14 1.44 1.24
N GLN A 398 -7.78 0.60 2.21
CA GLN A 398 -8.34 -0.73 2.43
C GLN A 398 -8.69 -0.90 3.92
N PRO A 399 -9.70 -0.17 4.43
CA PRO A 399 -9.93 -0.05 5.87
C PRO A 399 -10.14 -1.42 6.52
N PRO A 400 -9.28 -1.79 7.49
CA PRO A 400 -9.27 -3.13 8.06
C PRO A 400 -10.60 -3.56 8.72
N LEU A 401 -10.83 -4.86 8.72
CA LEU A 401 -11.88 -5.57 9.45
C LEU A 401 -11.21 -6.60 10.37
N GLU A 402 -11.50 -6.52 11.68
CA GLU A 402 -11.05 -7.53 12.64
C GLU A 402 -12.03 -8.71 12.67
N LEU A 403 -11.53 -9.91 12.38
CA LEU A 403 -12.24 -11.18 12.44
C LEU A 403 -11.89 -11.95 13.72
N TYR A 404 -12.69 -12.96 14.07
CA TYR A 404 -12.40 -13.81 15.22
C TYR A 404 -11.61 -15.04 14.79
N SER A 405 -10.31 -15.07 15.09
CA SER A 405 -9.40 -16.19 14.80
C SER A 405 -8.79 -16.84 16.04
N ASP A 406 -8.88 -16.21 17.23
CA ASP A 406 -8.22 -16.70 18.45
C ASP A 406 -8.76 -18.06 18.97
N TRP A 407 -9.83 -18.58 18.35
CA TRP A 407 -10.32 -19.94 18.57
C TRP A 407 -9.45 -21.02 17.91
N LEU A 408 -8.60 -20.68 16.94
CA LEU A 408 -7.61 -21.57 16.32
C LEU A 408 -6.30 -21.56 17.11
N THR A 409 -5.59 -22.69 17.17
CA THR A 409 -4.32 -22.79 17.88
C THR A 409 -3.27 -21.87 17.28
N VAL A 410 -3.13 -21.90 15.95
CA VAL A 410 -2.26 -20.98 15.22
C VAL A 410 -2.89 -19.58 15.19
N GLY A 411 -4.18 -19.47 14.87
CA GLY A 411 -4.95 -18.26 15.12
C GLY A 411 -4.99 -17.32 13.92
N HIS A 412 -4.86 -17.85 12.71
CA HIS A 412 -4.83 -17.11 11.46
C HIS A 412 -6.18 -17.18 10.75
N ILE A 413 -6.42 -16.26 9.83
CA ILE A 413 -7.69 -16.20 9.08
C ILE A 413 -7.67 -17.08 7.84
N ASP A 414 -6.50 -17.31 7.25
CA ASP A 414 -6.32 -18.20 6.10
C ASP A 414 -6.60 -19.68 6.41
N GLU A 415 -6.67 -20.04 7.69
CA GLU A 415 -7.12 -21.34 8.20
C GLU A 415 -8.64 -21.56 8.05
N PHE A 416 -9.46 -20.53 7.85
CA PHE A 416 -10.92 -20.73 7.75
C PHE A 416 -11.60 -19.94 6.63
N LEU A 417 -10.86 -19.10 5.92
CA LEU A 417 -11.40 -18.38 4.77
C LEU A 417 -10.39 -18.25 3.62
N SER A 418 -10.91 -18.16 2.39
CA SER A 418 -10.15 -17.76 1.21
C SER A 418 -11.08 -17.12 0.17
N PHE A 419 -10.52 -16.43 -0.81
CA PHE A 419 -11.27 -15.87 -1.94
C PHE A 419 -10.79 -16.45 -3.26
N VAL A 420 -11.73 -16.87 -4.10
CA VAL A 420 -11.45 -17.34 -5.46
C VAL A 420 -12.18 -16.49 -6.50
N PRO A 421 -11.60 -16.24 -7.68
CA PRO A 421 -12.30 -15.55 -8.75
C PRO A 421 -13.47 -16.40 -9.26
N ALA A 422 -14.54 -15.74 -9.68
CA ALA A 422 -15.71 -16.37 -10.28
C ALA A 422 -16.20 -15.55 -11.48
N PRO A 423 -16.73 -16.17 -12.54
CA PRO A 423 -17.13 -15.47 -13.76
C PRO A 423 -18.43 -14.67 -13.61
N ASP A 424 -19.16 -14.86 -12.51
CA ASP A 424 -20.49 -14.32 -12.27
C ASP A 424 -20.55 -13.45 -11.01
N ARG A 425 -21.75 -12.92 -10.71
CA ARG A 425 -22.04 -12.19 -9.47
C ARG A 425 -21.08 -11.00 -9.28
N LYS A 426 -20.35 -10.99 -8.16
CA LYS A 426 -19.38 -9.96 -7.79
C LYS A 426 -17.97 -10.23 -8.36
N GLY A 427 -17.82 -11.25 -9.20
CA GLY A 427 -16.52 -11.65 -9.76
C GLY A 427 -15.70 -12.58 -8.87
N PHE A 428 -16.27 -13.03 -7.74
CA PHE A 428 -15.59 -13.90 -6.78
C PHE A 428 -16.56 -14.74 -5.94
N ARG A 429 -16.00 -15.69 -5.17
CA ARG A 429 -16.64 -16.37 -4.04
C ARG A 429 -15.76 -16.30 -2.81
N LEU A 430 -16.39 -16.15 -1.65
CA LEU A 430 -15.78 -16.42 -0.35
C LEU A 430 -15.89 -17.92 -0.09
N LEU A 431 -14.77 -18.57 0.18
CA LEU A 431 -14.73 -19.94 0.66
C LEU A 431 -14.63 -19.89 2.19
N LEU A 432 -15.45 -20.68 2.88
CA LEU A 432 -15.36 -20.85 4.34
C LEU A 432 -15.20 -22.34 4.67
N ALA A 433 -14.30 -22.65 5.60
CA ALA A 433 -14.25 -23.97 6.21
C ALA A 433 -15.61 -24.28 6.87
N SER A 434 -16.11 -25.50 6.75
CA SER A 434 -17.41 -25.86 7.34
C SER A 434 -17.43 -27.30 7.87
N PRO A 435 -17.38 -27.47 9.20
CA PRO A 435 -17.69 -28.74 9.84
C PRO A 435 -19.09 -29.25 9.49
N ASN A 436 -20.09 -28.38 9.42
CA ASN A 436 -21.45 -28.79 9.03
C ASN A 436 -21.51 -29.39 7.62
N ALA A 437 -20.81 -28.80 6.65
CA ALA A 437 -20.74 -29.33 5.29
C ALA A 437 -20.05 -30.71 5.27
N CYS A 438 -18.99 -30.88 6.07
CA CYS A 438 -18.31 -32.17 6.18
C CYS A 438 -19.20 -33.25 6.82
N TYR A 439 -19.85 -32.98 7.95
CA TYR A 439 -20.78 -33.92 8.58
C TYR A 439 -21.93 -34.31 7.66
N LYS A 440 -22.47 -33.33 6.92
CA LYS A 440 -23.52 -33.59 5.93
C LYS A 440 -23.04 -34.56 4.86
N LEU A 441 -21.87 -34.31 4.26
CA LEU A 441 -21.27 -35.18 3.25
C LEU A 441 -21.03 -36.59 3.80
N LEU A 442 -20.40 -36.72 4.96
CA LEU A 442 -20.11 -38.01 5.58
C LEU A 442 -21.40 -38.79 5.90
N THR A 443 -22.45 -38.11 6.38
CA THR A 443 -23.77 -38.72 6.64
C THR A 443 -24.44 -39.19 5.34
N GLU A 444 -24.33 -38.41 4.26
CA GLU A 444 -24.82 -38.82 2.94
C GLU A 444 -24.09 -40.09 2.46
N LYS A 445 -22.76 -40.13 2.57
CA LYS A 445 -21.97 -41.31 2.21
C LYS A 445 -22.25 -42.53 3.08
N GLN A 446 -22.47 -42.35 4.38
CA GLN A 446 -22.93 -43.42 5.27
C GLN A 446 -24.26 -44.02 4.77
N ARG A 447 -25.25 -43.17 4.44
CA ARG A 447 -26.56 -43.60 3.94
C ARG A 447 -26.50 -44.30 2.59
N GLU A 448 -25.52 -43.95 1.76
CA GLU A 448 -25.22 -44.64 0.49
C GLU A 448 -24.57 -46.03 0.70
N GLY A 449 -24.27 -46.42 1.94
CA GLY A 449 -23.69 -47.72 2.29
C GLY A 449 -22.16 -47.69 2.43
N HIS A 450 -21.55 -46.50 2.48
CA HIS A 450 -20.10 -46.33 2.56
C HIS A 450 -19.58 -46.04 3.98
N GLY A 451 -20.33 -46.40 5.03
CA GLY A 451 -19.95 -46.19 6.43
C GLY A 451 -18.57 -46.74 6.81
N ASN A 452 -18.17 -47.87 6.22
CA ASN A 452 -16.85 -48.49 6.43
C ASN A 452 -15.70 -47.87 5.60
N ALA A 453 -15.96 -46.88 4.75
CA ALA A 453 -14.90 -46.18 4.03
C ALA A 453 -14.06 -45.39 5.05
N ALA A 454 -12.73 -45.44 4.92
CA ALA A 454 -11.83 -44.89 5.93
C ALA A 454 -10.93 -43.78 5.38
N GLN A 455 -10.69 -42.77 6.22
CA GLN A 455 -9.69 -41.74 5.99
C GLN A 455 -8.28 -42.31 6.20
N PHE A 456 -7.31 -41.77 5.46
CA PHE A 456 -5.90 -42.23 5.44
C PHE A 456 -5.71 -43.68 4.96
N ALA A 457 -6.74 -44.29 4.38
CA ALA A 457 -6.71 -45.68 3.95
C ALA A 457 -5.67 -45.93 2.85
N GLY A 458 -4.65 -46.72 3.15
CA GLY A 458 -3.62 -47.15 2.19
C GLY A 458 -2.50 -46.13 1.94
N GLU A 459 -2.46 -45.03 2.70
CA GLU A 459 -1.45 -43.98 2.53
C GLU A 459 -0.17 -44.29 3.32
N TRP A 460 -0.25 -44.34 4.66
CA TRP A 460 0.93 -44.52 5.52
C TRP A 460 0.69 -45.54 6.62
N TRP A 461 1.70 -46.38 6.88
CA TRP A 461 1.64 -47.45 7.90
C TRP A 461 1.62 -46.94 9.35
N CYS A 462 1.94 -45.66 9.56
CA CYS A 462 2.08 -45.04 10.88
C CYS A 462 0.84 -44.26 11.33
N LEU A 463 -0.18 -44.12 10.49
CA LEU A 463 -1.43 -43.44 10.86
C LEU A 463 -2.54 -44.46 11.06
N ASP A 464 -3.31 -44.28 12.13
CA ASP A 464 -4.54 -45.03 12.34
C ASP A 464 -5.61 -44.54 11.35
N THR A 465 -6.26 -45.50 10.69
CA THR A 465 -7.40 -45.21 9.82
C THR A 465 -8.66 -45.05 10.65
N ILE A 466 -9.50 -44.08 10.31
CA ILE A 466 -10.80 -43.87 10.94
C ILE A 466 -11.90 -43.90 9.87
N THR A 467 -12.93 -44.71 10.11
CA THR A 467 -14.07 -44.90 9.20
C THR A 467 -15.09 -43.78 9.31
N ILE A 468 -15.95 -43.63 8.29
CA ILE A 468 -17.09 -42.71 8.36
C ILE A 468 -18.00 -43.03 9.56
N ASP A 469 -18.28 -44.31 9.80
CA ASP A 469 -19.11 -44.74 10.93
C ASP A 469 -18.49 -44.33 12.28
N GLU A 470 -17.19 -44.49 12.43
CA GLU A 470 -16.46 -44.09 13.64
C GLU A 470 -16.45 -42.56 13.82
N MET A 471 -16.17 -41.79 12.76
CA MET A 471 -16.19 -40.32 12.82
C MET A 471 -17.57 -39.79 13.22
N LEU A 472 -18.64 -40.33 12.64
CA LEU A 472 -20.01 -39.88 12.91
C LEU A 472 -20.50 -40.33 14.30
N ALA A 473 -19.93 -41.40 14.86
CA ALA A 473 -20.23 -41.90 16.19
C ALA A 473 -19.44 -41.18 17.30
N ASP A 474 -18.35 -40.48 16.98
CA ASP A 474 -17.54 -39.75 17.97
C ASP A 474 -18.25 -38.49 18.47
N GLU A 475 -18.81 -38.57 19.67
CA GLU A 475 -19.50 -37.44 20.32
C GLU A 475 -18.58 -36.26 20.65
N THR A 476 -17.28 -36.52 20.88
CA THR A 476 -16.30 -35.46 21.16
C THR A 476 -16.02 -34.68 19.88
N GLN A 477 -15.72 -35.39 18.79
CA GLN A 477 -15.51 -34.77 17.48
C GLN A 477 -16.74 -33.98 17.03
N ARG A 478 -17.96 -34.46 17.31
CA ARG A 478 -19.20 -33.72 17.02
C ARG A 478 -19.31 -32.43 17.82
N ARG A 479 -19.11 -32.49 19.14
CA ARG A 479 -19.18 -31.32 20.02
C ARG A 479 -18.14 -30.27 19.66
N ASP A 480 -16.91 -30.70 19.37
CA ASP A 480 -15.82 -29.81 18.98
C ASP A 480 -16.14 -29.12 17.64
N SER A 481 -16.72 -29.87 16.69
CA SER A 481 -17.17 -29.35 15.40
C SER A 481 -18.33 -28.36 15.50
N GLU A 482 -19.30 -28.59 16.39
CA GLU A 482 -20.41 -27.65 16.67
C GLU A 482 -19.90 -26.32 17.22
N TYR A 483 -18.91 -26.36 18.12
CA TYR A 483 -18.25 -25.15 18.64
C TYR A 483 -17.50 -24.41 17.52
N VAL A 484 -16.67 -25.10 16.74
CA VAL A 484 -15.90 -24.50 15.66
C VAL A 484 -16.81 -23.88 14.60
N GLN A 485 -17.87 -24.58 14.20
CA GLN A 485 -18.84 -24.04 13.27
C GLN A 485 -19.50 -22.77 13.82
N SER A 486 -19.78 -22.69 15.13
CA SER A 486 -20.31 -21.46 15.75
C SER A 486 -19.32 -20.29 15.65
N CYS A 487 -18.02 -20.54 15.79
CA CYS A 487 -16.97 -19.54 15.58
C CYS A 487 -16.90 -19.07 14.12
N ILE A 488 -17.01 -19.99 13.17
CA ILE A 488 -17.02 -19.67 11.73
C ILE A 488 -18.30 -18.92 11.36
N ASP A 489 -19.45 -19.30 11.89
CA ASP A 489 -20.74 -18.64 11.65
C ASP A 489 -20.75 -17.20 12.18
N TRP A 490 -20.09 -16.95 13.31
CA TRP A 490 -19.85 -15.58 13.78
C TRP A 490 -19.15 -14.77 12.70
N ASN A 491 -18.01 -15.28 12.20
CA ASN A 491 -17.24 -14.62 11.15
C ASN A 491 -18.04 -14.47 9.85
N ARG A 492 -18.81 -15.49 9.45
CA ARG A 492 -19.68 -15.46 8.27
C ARG A 492 -20.62 -14.26 8.33
N GLN A 493 -21.29 -14.02 9.46
CA GLN A 493 -22.20 -12.87 9.56
C GLN A 493 -21.46 -11.55 9.46
N THR A 494 -20.33 -11.40 10.15
CA THR A 494 -19.56 -10.16 10.10
C THR A 494 -19.00 -9.89 8.72
N ILE A 495 -18.45 -10.90 8.06
CA ILE A 495 -17.95 -10.76 6.68
C ILE A 495 -19.11 -10.39 5.74
N LYS A 496 -20.28 -11.00 5.88
CA LYS A 496 -21.46 -10.64 5.07
C LYS A 496 -21.88 -9.19 5.30
N GLU A 497 -21.94 -8.74 6.55
CA GLU A 497 -22.33 -7.38 6.89
C GLU A 497 -21.31 -6.34 6.40
N GLU A 498 -20.02 -6.62 6.61
CA GLU A 498 -18.92 -5.67 6.40
C GLU A 498 -18.36 -5.68 4.97
N LEU A 499 -18.60 -6.74 4.19
CA LEU A 499 -18.28 -6.85 2.77
C LEU A 499 -19.54 -6.87 1.87
N GLY A 500 -20.73 -6.74 2.47
CA GLY A 500 -22.01 -6.71 1.76
C GLY A 500 -22.34 -8.00 1.01
N LEU A 501 -21.88 -9.16 1.49
CA LEU A 501 -22.08 -10.45 0.83
C LEU A 501 -23.45 -11.06 1.14
N THR A 502 -23.91 -11.89 0.22
CA THR A 502 -25.08 -12.76 0.37
C THR A 502 -24.63 -14.22 0.44
N GLU A 503 -25.52 -15.12 0.86
CA GLU A 503 -25.22 -16.56 0.86
C GLU A 503 -24.83 -17.10 -0.52
N GLN A 504 -25.29 -16.46 -1.61
CA GLN A 504 -24.92 -16.84 -2.98
C GLN A 504 -23.46 -16.51 -3.33
N ASP A 505 -22.81 -15.68 -2.53
CA ASP A 505 -21.42 -15.28 -2.71
C ASP A 505 -20.47 -16.14 -1.85
N ILE A 506 -20.99 -17.11 -1.08
CA ILE A 506 -20.27 -17.95 -0.13
C ILE A 506 -20.37 -19.42 -0.55
N ILE A 507 -19.26 -20.15 -0.45
CA ILE A 507 -19.20 -21.60 -0.64
C ILE A 507 -18.61 -22.22 0.62
N ASP A 508 -19.34 -23.15 1.21
CA ASP A 508 -18.91 -23.93 2.36
C ASP A 508 -18.05 -25.11 1.88
N ILE A 509 -16.79 -25.16 2.33
CA ILE A 509 -15.83 -26.22 2.02
C ILE A 509 -15.82 -27.22 3.18
N PRO A 510 -16.01 -28.53 2.94
CA PRO A 510 -16.08 -29.52 4.02
C PRO A 510 -14.73 -29.63 4.75
N GLN A 511 -14.69 -29.22 6.02
CA GLN A 511 -13.49 -29.21 6.83
C GLN A 511 -13.79 -29.66 8.27
N LEU A 512 -12.93 -30.48 8.88
CA LEU A 512 -13.04 -30.86 10.29
C LEU A 512 -11.87 -30.32 11.10
N PHE A 513 -12.13 -30.12 12.40
CA PHE A 513 -11.18 -29.61 13.38
C PHE A 513 -11.29 -30.44 14.67
N VAL A 514 -10.23 -30.44 15.48
CA VAL A 514 -10.19 -31.05 16.81
C VAL A 514 -9.79 -29.99 17.83
N LEU A 515 -10.40 -30.00 19.03
CA LEU A 515 -10.00 -29.07 20.08
C LEU A 515 -8.82 -29.60 20.90
N ASN A 516 -7.76 -28.81 20.94
CA ASN A 516 -6.59 -29.00 21.77
C ASN A 516 -6.47 -27.84 22.77
N ASN A 517 -6.59 -28.11 24.07
CA ASN A 517 -6.50 -27.09 25.13
C ASN A 517 -7.39 -25.85 24.90
N SER A 518 -8.61 -26.04 24.40
CA SER A 518 -9.63 -25.00 24.08
C SER A 518 -9.42 -24.22 22.78
N ARG A 519 -8.48 -24.62 21.93
CA ARG A 519 -8.31 -24.08 20.57
C ARG A 519 -8.35 -25.18 19.53
N ALA A 520 -8.69 -24.84 18.30
CA ALA A 520 -8.86 -25.79 17.21
C ALA A 520 -7.58 -25.97 16.40
N ASP A 521 -7.28 -27.24 16.11
CA ASP A 521 -6.32 -27.69 15.09
C ASP A 521 -7.12 -28.35 13.95
N ALA A 522 -6.64 -28.30 12.71
CA ALA A 522 -7.27 -29.00 11.60
C ALA A 522 -7.18 -30.53 11.81
N PHE A 523 -8.30 -31.24 11.65
CA PHE A 523 -8.36 -32.71 11.81
C PHE A 523 -7.74 -33.45 10.62
N PHE A 524 -7.84 -32.84 9.44
CA PHE A 524 -7.17 -33.24 8.21
C PHE A 524 -6.73 -31.99 7.44
N PRO A 525 -5.83 -32.09 6.44
CA PRO A 525 -5.28 -30.94 5.73
C PRO A 525 -6.34 -29.91 5.33
N ASP A 526 -6.15 -28.66 5.75
CA ASP A 526 -7.17 -27.63 5.63
C ASP A 526 -7.42 -27.18 4.19
N LEU A 527 -8.57 -27.57 3.65
CA LEU A 527 -8.91 -27.36 2.25
C LEU A 527 -9.06 -25.88 1.86
N VAL A 528 -9.34 -24.96 2.79
CA VAL A 528 -9.44 -23.52 2.43
C VAL A 528 -8.09 -22.82 2.41
N ASN A 529 -7.07 -23.38 3.07
CA ASN A 529 -5.70 -22.87 3.11
C ASN A 529 -4.93 -23.20 1.81
N MET A 530 -5.49 -22.73 0.69
CA MET A 530 -5.07 -23.06 -0.68
C MET A 530 -4.34 -21.91 -1.38
N ILE A 531 -3.46 -22.23 -2.33
CA ILE A 531 -2.86 -21.23 -3.22
C ILE A 531 -3.78 -20.96 -4.42
N VAL A 532 -4.10 -19.68 -4.66
CA VAL A 532 -5.01 -19.24 -5.74
C VAL A 532 -4.23 -18.55 -6.86
N LEU A 533 -4.05 -19.23 -7.99
CA LEU A 533 -3.34 -18.72 -9.17
C LEU A 533 -4.30 -18.48 -10.33
N GLY A 534 -5.13 -17.44 -10.20
CA GLY A 534 -6.23 -17.18 -11.13
C GLY A 534 -7.25 -18.31 -11.08
N LYS A 535 -7.41 -19.05 -12.18
CA LYS A 535 -8.30 -20.22 -12.22
C LYS A 535 -7.67 -21.50 -11.67
N HIS A 536 -6.36 -21.52 -11.44
CA HIS A 536 -5.64 -22.72 -10.98
C HIS A 536 -5.55 -22.70 -9.46
N LEU A 537 -6.17 -23.68 -8.79
CA LEU A 537 -6.16 -23.81 -7.35
C LEU A 537 -5.20 -24.93 -6.94
N GLY A 538 -4.30 -24.63 -6.00
CA GLY A 538 -3.50 -25.62 -5.31
C GLY A 538 -4.06 -25.85 -3.93
N ILE A 539 -4.85 -26.92 -3.79
CA ILE A 539 -5.62 -27.25 -2.58
C ILE A 539 -4.85 -28.31 -1.79
N PRO A 540 -4.71 -28.20 -0.47
CA PRO A 540 -4.16 -29.28 0.36
C PRO A 540 -4.91 -30.60 0.13
N LYS A 541 -4.21 -31.72 0.06
CA LYS A 541 -4.84 -33.03 -0.19
C LYS A 541 -5.43 -33.55 1.13
N PRO A 542 -6.76 -33.79 1.24
CA PRO A 542 -7.39 -34.08 2.53
C PRO A 542 -7.26 -35.54 2.99
N PHE A 543 -6.84 -36.44 2.09
CA PHE A 543 -6.74 -37.89 2.34
C PHE A 543 -8.03 -38.53 2.89
N GLY A 544 -9.18 -37.95 2.56
CA GLY A 544 -10.51 -38.38 3.02
C GLY A 544 -10.92 -39.79 2.58
N PRO A 545 -12.09 -40.27 3.06
CA PRO A 545 -12.59 -41.60 2.76
C PRO A 545 -12.62 -41.94 1.27
N ILE A 546 -12.04 -43.10 0.92
CA ILE A 546 -11.97 -43.57 -0.47
C ILE A 546 -13.24 -44.35 -0.83
N ILE A 547 -14.01 -43.82 -1.77
CA ILE A 547 -15.24 -44.41 -2.30
C ILE A 547 -15.07 -44.55 -3.81
N ASN A 548 -15.27 -45.76 -4.35
CA ASN A 548 -15.09 -46.03 -5.79
C ASN A 548 -13.70 -45.58 -6.33
N GLN A 549 -12.64 -45.77 -5.53
CA GLN A 549 -11.26 -45.37 -5.82
C GLN A 549 -11.01 -43.85 -5.87
N GLN A 550 -11.94 -43.03 -5.37
CA GLN A 550 -11.78 -41.58 -5.28
C GLN A 550 -12.01 -41.07 -3.86
N CYS A 551 -11.28 -40.03 -3.47
CA CYS A 551 -11.52 -39.34 -2.21
C CYS A 551 -12.81 -38.52 -2.30
N CYS A 552 -13.79 -38.81 -1.44
CA CYS A 552 -15.09 -38.15 -1.49
C CYS A 552 -15.03 -36.64 -1.16
N LEU A 553 -14.05 -36.21 -0.35
CA LEU A 553 -13.80 -34.80 -0.07
C LEU A 553 -13.28 -34.06 -1.30
N GLU A 554 -12.30 -34.64 -2.01
CA GLU A 554 -11.80 -34.05 -3.25
C GLU A 554 -12.89 -33.94 -4.32
N GLU A 555 -13.71 -34.97 -4.48
CA GLU A 555 -14.84 -34.99 -5.41
C GLU A 555 -15.87 -33.90 -5.04
N ASN A 556 -16.20 -33.76 -3.75
CA ASN A 556 -17.11 -32.73 -3.29
C ASN A 556 -16.57 -31.32 -3.60
N VAL A 557 -15.31 -31.03 -3.29
CA VAL A 557 -14.69 -29.73 -3.59
C VAL A 557 -14.67 -29.44 -5.10
N ARG A 558 -14.33 -30.43 -5.93
CA ARG A 558 -14.42 -30.28 -7.40
C ARG A 558 -15.84 -29.91 -7.84
N SER A 559 -16.85 -30.59 -7.29
CA SER A 559 -18.26 -30.33 -7.63
C SER A 559 -18.71 -28.92 -7.25
N LEU A 560 -18.10 -28.30 -6.24
CA LEU A 560 -18.41 -26.94 -5.80
C LEU A 560 -17.68 -25.89 -6.64
N LEU A 561 -16.41 -26.13 -7.01
CA LEU A 561 -15.52 -25.12 -7.57
C LEU A 561 -15.36 -25.19 -9.10
N GLU A 562 -15.32 -26.40 -9.69
CA GLU A 562 -15.16 -26.56 -11.14
C GLU A 562 -16.30 -25.95 -11.98
N PRO A 563 -17.58 -25.91 -11.51
CA PRO A 563 -18.63 -25.18 -12.22
C PRO A 563 -18.37 -23.66 -12.37
N LEU A 564 -17.48 -23.08 -11.55
CA LEU A 564 -17.04 -21.69 -11.68
C LEU A 564 -15.89 -21.52 -12.69
N GLY A 565 -15.46 -22.60 -13.35
CA GLY A 565 -14.31 -22.60 -14.25
C GLY A 565 -12.96 -22.67 -13.54
N LEU A 566 -12.96 -23.02 -12.25
CA LEU A 566 -11.75 -23.24 -11.45
C LEU A 566 -11.19 -24.65 -11.69
N ILE A 567 -9.88 -24.81 -11.58
CA ILE A 567 -9.16 -26.06 -11.81
C ILE A 567 -8.53 -26.48 -10.50
N CYS A 568 -9.08 -27.52 -9.87
CA CYS A 568 -8.64 -28.02 -8.58
C CYS A 568 -7.46 -28.99 -8.73
N THR A 569 -6.30 -28.64 -8.18
CA THR A 569 -5.14 -29.54 -8.05
C THR A 569 -4.89 -29.80 -6.58
N PHE A 570 -5.03 -31.06 -6.14
CA PHE A 570 -4.76 -31.45 -4.77
C PHE A 570 -3.28 -31.77 -4.58
N ILE A 571 -2.64 -31.12 -3.62
CA ILE A 571 -1.20 -31.19 -3.35
C ILE A 571 -1.01 -31.93 -2.04
N ASP A 572 -0.17 -32.96 -2.07
CA ASP A 572 0.28 -33.63 -0.85
C ASP A 572 1.28 -32.75 -0.11
N ASP A 573 0.84 -32.22 1.02
CA ASP A 573 1.60 -31.40 1.96
C ASP A 573 1.64 -32.00 3.37
N PHE A 574 1.24 -33.27 3.53
CA PHE A 574 0.91 -33.84 4.84
C PHE A 574 2.09 -33.80 5.82
N PHE A 575 3.23 -34.37 5.43
CA PHE A 575 4.42 -34.40 6.29
C PHE A 575 5.27 -33.14 6.20
N SER A 576 5.14 -32.37 5.13
CA SER A 576 5.93 -31.15 4.95
C SER A 576 5.33 -29.95 5.67
N TYR A 577 4.00 -29.88 5.78
CA TYR A 577 3.28 -28.75 6.34
C TYR A 577 2.19 -29.17 7.35
N HIS A 578 1.23 -30.03 6.99
CA HIS A 578 0.03 -30.29 7.82
C HIS A 578 0.37 -30.73 9.25
N THR A 579 1.27 -31.71 9.39
CA THR A 579 1.73 -32.21 10.72
C THR A 579 2.42 -31.15 11.60
N LEU A 580 2.71 -29.98 11.04
CA LEU A 580 3.32 -28.83 11.68
C LEU A 580 2.34 -27.65 11.83
N LEU A 581 1.03 -27.92 11.72
CA LEU A 581 -0.08 -26.99 11.90
C LEU A 581 -0.15 -25.87 10.83
N GLY A 582 -0.01 -26.22 9.55
CA GLY A 582 -0.24 -25.30 8.44
C GLY A 582 -0.27 -26.05 7.11
N GLU A 583 -0.72 -25.41 6.03
CA GLU A 583 -0.93 -26.07 4.73
C GLU A 583 -0.23 -25.33 3.59
N VAL A 584 -0.56 -25.70 2.34
CA VAL A 584 -0.03 -25.08 1.10
C VAL A 584 0.01 -23.54 1.14
N HIS A 585 -1.08 -22.86 1.55
CA HIS A 585 -1.07 -21.39 1.59
C HIS A 585 -0.06 -20.85 2.60
N CYS A 586 -0.03 -21.38 3.84
CA CYS A 586 0.97 -20.99 4.84
C CYS A 586 2.43 -21.20 4.36
N GLY A 587 2.65 -22.22 3.52
CA GLY A 587 3.95 -22.58 2.95
C GLY A 587 4.39 -21.75 1.74
N THR A 588 3.52 -20.89 1.20
CA THR A 588 3.76 -20.15 -0.06
C THR A 588 3.42 -18.68 0.07
N ASN A 589 3.83 -17.85 -0.89
CA ASN A 589 3.38 -16.46 -0.96
C ASN A 589 3.34 -16.01 -2.43
N VAL A 590 2.40 -15.15 -2.80
CA VAL A 590 2.12 -14.82 -4.20
C VAL A 590 2.17 -13.31 -4.43
N LEU A 591 3.13 -12.87 -5.22
CA LEU A 591 3.15 -11.51 -5.76
C LEU A 591 2.12 -11.40 -6.90
N ARG A 592 1.24 -10.41 -6.83
CA ARG A 592 0.17 -10.18 -7.82
C ARG A 592 0.32 -8.82 -8.48
N LYS A 593 -0.34 -8.66 -9.63
CA LYS A 593 -0.43 -7.35 -10.29
C LYS A 593 -1.23 -6.37 -9.41
N PRO A 594 -0.80 -5.09 -9.31
CA PRO A 594 -1.59 -4.05 -8.67
C PRO A 594 -2.97 -3.86 -9.29
N PHE A 595 -3.90 -3.26 -8.52
CA PHE A 595 -5.19 -2.85 -9.06
C PHE A 595 -5.02 -1.84 -10.20
N SER A 596 -5.92 -1.92 -11.19
CA SER A 596 -6.03 -0.90 -12.24
C SER A 596 -6.61 0.41 -11.71
N PHE A 597 -7.53 0.32 -10.73
CA PHE A 597 -8.10 1.46 -10.02
C PHE A 597 -7.01 2.21 -9.25
N LYS A 598 -7.00 3.54 -9.38
CA LYS A 598 -6.01 4.41 -8.73
C LYS A 598 -6.50 4.82 -7.35
N TRP A 599 -5.71 4.57 -6.32
CA TRP A 599 -6.13 4.75 -4.93
C TRP A 599 -6.58 6.19 -4.62
N TRP A 600 -5.97 7.22 -5.22
CA TRP A 600 -6.37 8.62 -5.01
C TRP A 600 -7.76 8.95 -5.56
N ASN A 601 -8.30 8.14 -6.48
CA ASN A 601 -9.65 8.33 -7.03
C ASN A 601 -10.75 7.82 -6.09
N MET A 602 -10.42 7.16 -4.98
CA MET A 602 -11.42 6.73 -4.00
C MET A 602 -11.85 7.89 -3.10
N ILE A 603 -12.94 7.68 -2.35
CA ILE A 603 -13.35 8.55 -1.24
C ILE A 603 -13.35 7.68 0.02
N PRO A 604 -12.25 7.68 0.81
CA PRO A 604 -12.05 6.76 1.93
C PRO A 604 -13.12 6.80 3.04
#